data_AF-A0A7W8YS47-F1
#
_entry.id   AF-A0A7W8YS47-F1
#
_cell.length_a   1.000
_cell.length_b   1.000
_cell.length_c   1.000
_cell.angle_alpha   90.00
_cell.angle_beta   90.00
_cell.angle_gamma   90.00
#
_symmetry.space_group_name_H-M   'P 1'
#
loop_
_entity.id
_entity.type
_entity.pdbx_description
1 polymer ?
#
loop_
_entity_poly.entity_id
_entity_poly.type
_entity_poly.pdbx_seq_one_letter_code
_entity_poly.pdbx_strand_id
1 'polypeptide(L)'
;MELEELLQHIVSDDHTHARFLNTLSLQENIGARKISANERPETSTYMVLKHAAEEHRHAFYLKKQIARLNATACPTYEPDYLLAPYSSKYYLNKLDLMTSRYLRDNLQLTGSALKFAAYLLVTYAIEVRADLIYPIYQAVLTQHKSKVSVRSIILEEQGHLEEMTVQLKNFSTTWENHAEKITTIEAVLYQDWINDLAKAV
;
A
#
# COMPACT_ATOMS: atom_id res chain seq x y z
N MET A 1 -20.44 0.56 0.75
CA MET A 1 -20.15 -0.87 0.69
C MET A 1 -18.99 -1.12 1.63
N GLU A 2 -19.14 -2.05 2.56
CA GLU A 2 -18.05 -2.46 3.46
C GLU A 2 -16.95 -3.17 2.66
N LEU A 3 -15.69 -3.09 3.12
CA LEU A 3 -14.54 -3.66 2.39
C LEU A 3 -14.74 -5.14 2.04
N GLU A 4 -15.24 -5.94 2.99
CA GLU A 4 -15.44 -7.38 2.78
C GLU A 4 -16.46 -7.67 1.67
N GLU A 5 -17.57 -6.92 1.63
CA GLU A 5 -18.61 -7.06 0.61
C GLU A 5 -18.07 -6.70 -0.79
N LEU A 6 -17.28 -5.62 -0.89
CA LEU A 6 -16.59 -5.24 -2.13
C LEU A 6 -15.66 -6.36 -2.60
N LEU A 7 -14.86 -6.93 -1.69
CA LEU A 7 -13.92 -7.99 -2.01
C LEU A 7 -14.64 -9.29 -2.42
N GLN A 8 -15.77 -9.63 -1.79
CA GLN A 8 -16.59 -10.76 -2.21
C GLN A 8 -17.08 -10.57 -3.65
N HIS A 9 -17.50 -9.35 -4.02
CA HIS A 9 -17.90 -9.05 -5.38
C HIS A 9 -16.73 -9.18 -6.37
N ILE A 10 -15.58 -8.60 -6.04
CA ILE A 10 -14.35 -8.67 -6.86
C ILE A 10 -13.91 -10.12 -7.08
N VAL A 11 -13.86 -10.93 -6.03
CA VAL A 11 -13.36 -12.33 -6.08
C VAL A 11 -14.35 -13.27 -6.78
N SER A 12 -15.61 -12.86 -6.94
CA SER A 12 -16.63 -13.67 -7.62
C SER A 12 -16.46 -13.76 -9.14
N ASP A 13 -15.71 -12.84 -9.75
CA ASP A 13 -15.43 -12.80 -11.19
C ASP A 13 -13.91 -12.77 -11.46
N ASP A 14 -13.41 -13.78 -12.18
CA ASP A 14 -11.96 -13.95 -12.41
C ASP A 14 -11.34 -12.75 -13.16
N HIS A 15 -12.07 -12.08 -14.07
CA HIS A 15 -11.57 -10.93 -14.82
C HIS A 15 -11.43 -9.69 -13.95
N THR A 16 -12.44 -9.42 -13.12
CA THR A 16 -12.43 -8.33 -12.14
C THR A 16 -11.37 -8.58 -11.07
N HIS A 17 -11.25 -9.82 -10.60
CA HIS A 17 -10.24 -10.24 -9.64
C HIS A 17 -8.81 -10.08 -10.19
N ALA A 18 -8.59 -10.42 -11.46
CA ALA A 18 -7.30 -10.22 -12.14
C ALA A 18 -6.90 -8.73 -12.20
N ARG A 19 -7.84 -7.83 -12.53
CA ARG A 19 -7.62 -6.38 -12.53
C ARG A 19 -7.34 -5.85 -11.11
N PHE A 20 -8.03 -6.38 -10.10
CA PHE A 20 -7.77 -6.03 -8.70
C PHE A 20 -6.38 -6.45 -8.23
N LEU A 21 -5.95 -7.69 -8.51
CA LEU A 21 -4.59 -8.15 -8.22
C LEU A 21 -3.53 -7.29 -8.91
N ASN A 22 -3.76 -6.90 -10.16
CA ASN A 22 -2.87 -6.01 -10.88
C ASN A 22 -2.85 -4.59 -10.28
N THR A 23 -3.96 -4.16 -9.67
CA THR A 23 -4.09 -2.88 -8.97
C THR A 23 -3.32 -2.87 -7.66
N LEU A 24 -3.45 -3.91 -6.84
CA LEU A 24 -2.63 -4.08 -5.64
C LEU A 24 -1.14 -4.16 -6.02
N SER A 25 -0.81 -4.94 -7.05
CA SER A 25 0.56 -5.04 -7.58
C SER A 25 1.13 -3.67 -7.98
N LEU A 26 0.32 -2.80 -8.57
CA LEU A 26 0.73 -1.42 -8.88
C LEU A 26 1.03 -0.63 -7.60
N GLN A 27 0.19 -0.72 -6.58
CA GLN A 27 0.36 0.01 -5.32
C GLN A 27 1.63 -0.43 -4.59
N GLU A 28 1.89 -1.73 -4.49
CA GLU A 28 3.14 -2.24 -3.90
C GLU A 28 4.37 -1.80 -4.68
N ASN A 29 4.30 -1.82 -6.02
CA ASN A 29 5.40 -1.33 -6.84
C ASN A 29 5.63 0.19 -6.70
N ILE A 30 4.57 0.98 -6.48
CA ILE A 30 4.71 2.41 -6.18
C ILE A 30 5.35 2.60 -4.81
N GLY A 31 4.94 1.80 -3.81
CA GLY A 31 5.55 1.76 -2.47
C GLY A 31 7.04 1.48 -2.55
N ALA A 32 7.42 0.34 -3.14
CA ALA A 32 8.81 -0.06 -3.35
C ALA A 32 9.67 1.05 -3.98
N ARG A 33 9.18 1.65 -5.08
CA ARG A 33 9.88 2.75 -5.76
C ARG A 33 10.02 4.00 -4.90
N LYS A 34 9.05 4.29 -4.04
CA LYS A 34 9.10 5.42 -3.09
C LYS A 34 10.11 5.16 -1.98
N ILE A 35 10.17 3.93 -1.46
CA ILE A 35 11.18 3.53 -0.47
C ILE A 35 12.57 3.71 -1.09
N SER A 36 12.79 3.14 -2.29
CA SER A 36 14.08 3.26 -2.97
C SER A 36 14.45 4.69 -3.37
N ALA A 37 13.48 5.56 -3.66
CA ALA A 37 13.76 6.96 -3.94
C ALA A 37 14.22 7.77 -2.71
N ASN A 38 13.99 7.27 -1.49
CA ASN A 38 14.45 7.90 -0.25
C ASN A 38 15.83 7.41 0.21
N GLU A 39 16.38 6.40 -0.46
CA GLU A 39 17.72 5.90 -0.21
C GLU A 39 18.80 6.97 -0.45
N ARG A 40 19.89 6.86 0.31
CA ARG A 40 21.10 7.66 0.08
C ARG A 40 22.31 6.73 0.04
N PRO A 41 23.24 6.91 -0.91
CA PRO A 41 24.37 6.01 -1.07
C PRO A 41 25.15 5.73 0.22
N GLU A 42 25.29 6.73 1.09
CA GLU A 42 26.10 6.65 2.30
C GLU A 42 25.32 6.21 3.55
N THR A 43 23.98 6.33 3.54
CA THR A 43 23.16 6.14 4.76
C THR A 43 22.00 5.15 4.60
N SER A 44 21.87 4.49 3.44
CA SER A 44 20.91 3.39 3.28
C SER A 44 21.19 2.30 4.29
N THR A 45 20.18 1.94 5.07
CA THR A 45 20.28 0.91 6.09
C THR A 45 19.85 -0.44 5.54
N TYR A 46 20.29 -1.52 6.20
CA TYR A 46 19.81 -2.88 5.89
C TYR A 46 18.28 -2.96 5.84
N MET A 47 17.60 -2.31 6.79
CA MET A 47 16.15 -2.33 6.90
C MET A 47 15.46 -1.64 5.71
N VAL A 48 15.91 -0.46 5.27
CA VAL A 48 15.33 0.21 4.09
C VAL A 48 15.51 -0.63 2.82
N LEU A 49 16.69 -1.25 2.65
CA LEU A 49 16.96 -2.12 1.51
C LEU A 49 16.10 -3.40 1.53
N LYS A 50 15.95 -4.01 2.70
CA LYS A 50 15.11 -5.19 2.91
C LYS A 50 13.66 -4.86 2.58
N HIS A 51 13.12 -3.77 3.13
CA HIS A 51 11.74 -3.35 2.91
C HIS A 51 11.46 -3.07 1.43
N ALA A 52 12.31 -2.29 0.75
CA ALA A 52 12.15 -2.04 -0.68
C ALA A 52 12.18 -3.32 -1.54
N ALA A 53 13.04 -4.28 -1.18
CA ALA A 53 13.13 -5.57 -1.88
C ALA A 53 11.89 -6.43 -1.65
N GLU A 54 11.35 -6.43 -0.43
CA GLU A 54 10.11 -7.14 -0.08
C GLU A 54 8.90 -6.54 -0.78
N GLU A 55 8.78 -5.21 -0.87
CA GLU A 55 7.68 -4.57 -1.62
C GLU A 55 7.73 -4.85 -3.12
N HIS A 56 8.92 -4.84 -3.71
CA HIS A 56 9.06 -5.27 -5.11
C HIS A 56 8.65 -6.74 -5.29
N ARG A 57 8.93 -7.59 -4.31
CA ARG A 57 8.51 -8.98 -4.32
C ARG A 57 7.00 -9.15 -4.12
N HIS A 58 6.36 -8.35 -3.26
CA HIS A 58 4.90 -8.31 -3.12
C HIS A 58 4.24 -7.96 -4.46
N ALA A 59 4.70 -6.89 -5.10
CA ALA A 59 4.21 -6.46 -6.40
C ALA A 59 4.32 -7.57 -7.47
N PHE A 60 5.50 -8.20 -7.56
CA PHE A 60 5.74 -9.33 -8.46
C PHE A 60 4.83 -10.53 -8.13
N TYR A 61 4.71 -10.87 -6.85
CA TYR A 61 3.93 -12.01 -6.39
C TYR A 61 2.45 -11.83 -6.75
N LEU A 62 1.86 -10.67 -6.49
CA LEU A 62 0.48 -10.36 -6.86
C LEU A 62 0.24 -10.49 -8.38
N LYS A 63 1.16 -9.99 -9.21
CA LYS A 63 1.10 -10.19 -10.67
C LYS A 63 1.15 -11.67 -11.05
N LYS A 64 2.02 -12.44 -10.41
CA LYS A 64 2.13 -13.89 -10.62
C LYS A 64 0.84 -14.64 -10.25
N GLN A 65 0.09 -14.16 -9.26
CA GLN A 65 -1.19 -14.77 -8.86
C GLN A 65 -2.27 -14.69 -9.95
N ILE A 66 -2.21 -13.68 -10.83
CA ILE A 66 -3.19 -13.50 -11.92
C ILE A 66 -3.26 -14.74 -12.82
N ALA A 67 -2.13 -15.42 -13.05
CA ALA A 67 -2.08 -16.64 -13.85
C ALA A 67 -2.82 -17.84 -13.23
N ARG A 68 -3.32 -17.72 -11.99
CA ARG A 68 -4.13 -18.75 -11.32
C ARG A 68 -5.63 -18.59 -11.56
N LEU A 69 -6.04 -17.46 -12.15
CA LEU A 69 -7.44 -17.14 -12.48
C LEU A 69 -7.73 -17.49 -13.94
N ASN A 70 -8.99 -17.79 -14.27
CA ASN A 70 -9.42 -18.03 -15.65
C ASN A 70 -9.78 -16.70 -16.33
N ALA A 71 -8.82 -15.77 -16.38
CA ALA A 71 -9.00 -14.42 -16.90
C ALA A 71 -7.98 -14.08 -17.97
N THR A 72 -8.28 -13.02 -18.74
CA THR A 72 -7.30 -12.38 -19.61
C THR A 72 -6.12 -11.87 -18.80
N ALA A 73 -4.92 -12.03 -19.34
CA ALA A 73 -3.71 -11.53 -18.73
C ALA A 73 -3.78 -10.00 -18.52
N CYS A 74 -3.17 -9.53 -17.43
CA CYS A 74 -2.98 -8.11 -17.14
C CYS A 74 -1.47 -7.78 -17.26
N PRO A 75 -0.94 -7.62 -18.49
CA PRO A 75 0.50 -7.59 -18.73
C PRO A 75 1.16 -6.34 -18.13
N THR A 76 0.51 -5.19 -18.23
CA THR A 76 1.04 -3.89 -17.80
C THR A 76 0.18 -3.27 -16.69
N TYR A 77 0.47 -2.04 -16.30
CA TYR A 77 -0.37 -1.22 -15.44
C TYR A 77 -1.14 -0.16 -16.25
N GLU A 78 -1.44 -0.45 -17.52
CA GLU A 78 -2.31 0.43 -18.31
C GLU A 78 -3.73 0.46 -17.71
N PRO A 79 -4.46 1.58 -17.87
CA PRO A 79 -5.75 1.77 -17.20
C PRO A 79 -6.76 0.64 -17.41
N ASP A 80 -6.77 0.03 -18.59
CA ASP A 80 -7.69 -1.05 -18.96
C ASP A 80 -7.48 -2.33 -18.12
N TYR A 81 -6.26 -2.53 -17.60
CA TYR A 81 -5.90 -3.69 -16.77
C TYR A 81 -6.00 -3.43 -15.26
N LEU A 82 -6.61 -2.32 -14.85
CA LEU A 82 -6.70 -1.91 -13.45
C LEU A 82 -8.14 -1.64 -13.04
N LEU A 83 -8.42 -1.76 -11.74
CA LEU A 83 -9.60 -1.18 -11.11
C LEU A 83 -9.25 0.20 -10.58
N ALA A 84 -10.15 1.16 -10.82
CA ALA A 84 -10.01 2.55 -10.41
C ALA A 84 -8.60 3.14 -10.68
N PRO A 85 -8.10 3.09 -11.94
CA PRO A 85 -6.69 3.30 -12.26
C PRO A 85 -6.10 4.61 -11.73
N TYR A 86 -6.88 5.69 -11.78
CA TYR A 86 -6.42 7.01 -11.34
C TYR A 86 -6.33 7.12 -9.81
N SER A 87 -7.36 6.68 -9.07
CA SER A 87 -7.32 6.74 -7.60
C SER A 87 -6.25 5.80 -7.06
N SER A 88 -6.12 4.59 -7.61
CA SER A 88 -5.08 3.62 -7.27
C SER A 88 -3.66 4.16 -7.53
N LYS A 89 -3.40 4.74 -8.71
CA LYS A 89 -2.08 5.27 -9.08
C LYS A 89 -1.65 6.47 -8.23
N TYR A 90 -2.58 7.36 -7.90
CA TYR A 90 -2.26 8.61 -7.21
C TYR A 90 -2.41 8.53 -5.69
N TYR A 91 -2.88 7.41 -5.15
CA TYR A 91 -3.11 7.19 -3.72
C TYR A 91 -1.93 7.65 -2.84
N LEU A 92 -0.77 7.00 -3.00
CA LEU A 92 0.42 7.29 -2.21
C LEU A 92 0.97 8.69 -2.48
N ASN A 93 0.82 9.22 -3.70
CA ASN A 93 1.29 10.57 -4.04
C ASN A 93 0.44 11.66 -3.37
N LYS A 94 -0.88 11.46 -3.27
CA LYS A 94 -1.77 12.36 -2.54
C LYS A 94 -1.44 12.34 -1.04
N LEU A 95 -1.27 11.15 -0.46
CA LEU A 95 -0.89 11.00 0.94
C LEU A 95 0.44 11.70 1.22
N ASP A 96 1.46 11.46 0.40
CA ASP A 96 2.79 12.08 0.49
C ASP A 96 2.74 13.61 0.43
N LEU A 97 1.92 14.18 -0.47
CA LEU A 97 1.72 15.61 -0.58
C LEU A 97 1.06 16.19 0.68
N MET A 98 0.03 15.53 1.21
CA MET A 98 -0.70 15.98 2.40
C MET A 98 0.16 15.85 3.66
N THR A 99 0.90 14.76 3.81
CA THR A 99 1.89 14.57 4.87
C THR A 99 2.98 15.63 4.81
N SER A 100 3.52 15.90 3.63
CA SER A 100 4.54 16.94 3.44
C SER A 100 4.02 18.34 3.78
N ARG A 101 2.74 18.64 3.52
CA ARG A 101 2.12 19.90 3.96
C ARG A 101 2.03 19.97 5.48
N TYR A 102 1.46 18.94 6.10
CA TYR A 102 1.35 18.84 7.55
C TYR A 102 2.70 19.03 8.26
N LEU A 103 3.74 18.35 7.79
CA LEU A 103 5.09 18.41 8.38
C LEU A 103 5.74 19.79 8.25
N ARG A 104 5.54 20.49 7.13
CA ARG A 104 6.01 21.89 7.00
C ARG A 104 5.30 22.80 7.98
N ASP A 105 3.98 22.67 8.09
CA ASP A 105 3.18 23.62 8.85
C ASP A 105 3.34 23.41 10.37
N ASN A 106 3.56 22.17 10.82
CA ASN A 106 3.59 21.80 12.24
C ASN A 106 5.00 21.60 12.80
N LEU A 107 5.94 21.12 11.98
CA LEU A 107 7.32 20.83 12.39
C LEU A 107 8.37 21.71 11.68
N GLN A 108 7.94 22.59 10.76
CA GLN A 108 8.83 23.49 10.00
C GLN A 108 9.95 22.76 9.25
N LEU A 109 9.73 21.48 8.92
CA LEU A 109 10.73 20.67 8.22
C LEU A 109 10.83 21.09 6.75
N THR A 110 12.06 21.14 6.21
CA THR A 110 12.31 21.44 4.81
C THR A 110 13.33 20.50 4.18
N GLY A 111 13.40 20.51 2.85
CA GLY A 111 14.42 19.79 2.09
C GLY A 111 14.47 18.30 2.44
N SER A 112 15.65 17.83 2.81
CA SER A 112 15.90 16.40 3.02
C SER A 112 15.27 15.84 4.30
N ALA A 113 15.14 16.66 5.35
CA ALA A 113 14.48 16.27 6.59
C ALA A 113 12.96 16.10 6.40
N LEU A 114 12.35 16.99 5.61
CA LEU A 114 10.94 16.87 5.23
C LEU A 114 10.66 15.58 4.47
N LYS A 115 11.49 15.27 3.46
CA LYS A 115 11.33 14.04 2.66
C LYS A 115 11.42 12.79 3.52
N PHE A 116 12.42 12.73 4.40
CA PHE A 116 12.61 11.59 5.29
C PHE A 116 11.44 11.42 6.28
N ALA A 117 11.00 12.50 6.93
CA ALA A 117 9.85 12.46 7.84
C ALA A 117 8.55 12.08 7.12
N ALA A 118 8.35 12.58 5.89
CA ALA A 118 7.20 12.22 5.07
C ALA A 118 7.23 10.73 4.71
N TYR A 119 8.39 10.20 4.30
CA TYR A 119 8.60 8.77 4.08
C TYR A 119 8.19 7.95 5.30
N LEU A 120 8.72 8.27 6.49
CA LEU A 120 8.43 7.49 7.70
C LEU A 120 6.93 7.40 8.01
N LEU A 121 6.24 8.55 8.00
CA LEU A 121 4.82 8.60 8.35
C LEU A 121 3.91 8.05 7.26
N VAL A 122 4.23 8.29 5.99
CA VAL A 122 3.47 7.74 4.86
C VAL A 122 3.60 6.23 4.84
N THR A 123 4.83 5.69 4.91
CA THR A 123 5.05 4.25 4.92
C THR A 123 4.32 3.61 6.10
N TYR A 124 4.49 4.11 7.33
CA TYR A 124 3.74 3.62 8.49
C TYR A 124 2.21 3.58 8.27
N ALA A 125 1.62 4.65 7.72
CA ALA A 125 0.18 4.69 7.48
C ALA A 125 -0.27 3.65 6.43
N ILE A 126 0.58 3.37 5.43
CA ILE A 126 0.32 2.32 4.43
C ILE A 126 0.46 0.92 5.05
N GLU A 127 1.48 0.67 5.87
CA GLU A 127 1.65 -0.62 6.58
C GLU A 127 0.42 -0.92 7.47
N VAL A 128 -0.06 0.08 8.21
CA VAL A 128 -1.29 -0.05 9.02
C VAL A 128 -2.50 -0.41 8.15
N ARG A 129 -2.59 0.15 6.93
CA ARG A 129 -3.68 -0.16 6.00
C ARG A 129 -3.54 -1.55 5.41
N ALA A 130 -2.33 -1.98 5.07
CA ALA A 130 -2.04 -3.31 4.54
C ALA A 130 -2.34 -4.41 5.57
N ASP A 131 -1.98 -4.19 6.84
CA ASP A 131 -2.31 -5.06 7.97
C ASP A 131 -3.83 -5.24 8.17
N LEU A 132 -4.65 -4.27 7.75
CA LEU A 132 -6.10 -4.42 7.71
C LEU A 132 -6.61 -5.14 6.45
N ILE A 133 -6.17 -4.70 5.26
CA ILE A 133 -6.75 -5.14 3.98
C ILE A 133 -6.42 -6.62 3.72
N TYR A 134 -5.16 -7.02 3.88
CA TYR A 134 -4.72 -8.34 3.45
C TYR A 134 -5.36 -9.50 4.23
N PRO A 135 -5.54 -9.43 5.57
CA PRO A 135 -6.27 -10.45 6.31
C PRO A 135 -7.72 -10.61 5.87
N ILE A 136 -8.44 -9.51 5.65
CA ILE A 136 -9.84 -9.54 5.17
C ILE A 136 -9.89 -10.16 3.77
N TYR A 137 -9.00 -9.73 2.88
CA TYR A 137 -8.91 -10.29 1.54
C TYR A 137 -8.57 -11.79 1.55
N GLN A 138 -7.64 -12.23 2.40
CA GLN A 138 -7.32 -13.65 2.54
C GLN A 138 -8.50 -14.46 3.09
N ALA A 139 -9.32 -13.90 3.98
CA ALA A 139 -10.53 -14.54 4.46
C ALA A 139 -11.54 -14.75 3.32
N VAL A 140 -11.79 -13.72 2.52
CA VAL A 140 -12.66 -13.80 1.33
C VAL A 140 -12.14 -14.84 0.32
N LEU A 141 -10.84 -14.82 0.00
CA LEU A 141 -10.22 -15.82 -0.88
C LEU A 141 -10.42 -17.25 -0.36
N THR A 142 -10.34 -17.45 0.96
CA THR A 142 -10.54 -18.75 1.60
C THR A 142 -12.00 -19.20 1.50
N GLN A 143 -12.95 -18.31 1.76
CA GLN A 143 -14.38 -18.58 1.64
C GLN A 143 -14.77 -18.98 0.20
N HIS A 144 -14.20 -18.29 -0.80
CA HIS A 144 -14.40 -18.57 -2.22
C HIS A 144 -13.58 -19.77 -2.74
N LYS A 145 -12.76 -20.42 -1.89
CA LYS A 145 -11.84 -21.49 -2.29
C LYS A 145 -10.93 -21.08 -3.47
N SER A 146 -10.55 -19.81 -3.52
CA SER A 146 -9.71 -19.26 -4.59
C SER A 146 -8.33 -19.94 -4.60
N LYS A 147 -7.75 -20.07 -5.80
CA LYS A 147 -6.36 -20.53 -5.98
C LYS A 147 -5.33 -19.45 -5.64
N VAL A 148 -5.78 -18.20 -5.53
CA VAL A 148 -4.97 -17.04 -5.13
C VAL A 148 -4.79 -17.06 -3.61
N SER A 149 -3.62 -16.62 -3.16
CA SER A 149 -3.32 -16.47 -1.73
C SER A 149 -2.42 -15.25 -1.54
N VAL A 150 -2.62 -14.55 -0.43
CA VAL A 150 -1.81 -13.41 0.01
C VAL A 150 -1.20 -13.65 1.40
N ARG A 151 -1.28 -14.89 1.94
CA ARG A 151 -0.72 -15.24 3.26
C ARG A 151 0.76 -14.89 3.43
N SER A 152 1.56 -15.03 2.38
CA SER A 152 2.98 -14.68 2.45
C SER A 152 3.19 -13.18 2.64
N ILE A 153 2.35 -12.34 2.01
CA ILE A 153 2.40 -10.88 2.17
C ILE A 153 2.06 -10.53 3.63
N ILE A 154 0.95 -11.07 4.17
CA ILE A 154 0.54 -10.84 5.58
C ILE A 154 1.67 -11.10 6.58
N LEU A 155 2.46 -12.16 6.38
CA LEU A 155 3.57 -12.50 7.29
C LEU A 155 4.72 -11.49 7.23
N GLU A 156 4.91 -10.83 6.10
CA GLU A 156 5.99 -9.87 5.86
C GLU A 156 5.62 -8.47 6.37
N GLU A 157 4.38 -8.04 6.12
CA GLU A 157 3.80 -6.76 6.56
C GLU A 157 3.89 -6.57 8.09
N GLN A 158 3.75 -7.65 8.88
CA GLN A 158 3.91 -7.60 10.33
C GLN A 158 5.30 -7.12 10.75
N GLY A 159 6.35 -7.56 10.04
CA GLY A 159 7.71 -7.11 10.28
C GLY A 159 7.92 -5.66 9.88
N HIS A 160 7.33 -5.22 8.77
CA HIS A 160 7.43 -3.84 8.28
C HIS A 160 6.84 -2.84 9.26
N LEU A 161 5.64 -3.11 9.80
CA LEU A 161 5.00 -2.23 10.77
C LEU A 161 5.82 -2.06 12.06
N GLU A 162 6.42 -3.15 12.55
CA GLU A 162 7.32 -3.12 13.71
C GLU A 162 8.57 -2.26 13.42
N GLU A 163 9.20 -2.46 12.27
CA GLU A 163 10.37 -1.71 11.82
C GLU A 163 10.06 -0.20 11.69
N MET A 164 8.92 0.16 11.09
CA MET A 164 8.48 1.55 10.96
C MET A 164 8.17 2.20 12.31
N THR A 165 7.56 1.46 13.23
CA THR A 165 7.28 1.93 14.60
C THR A 165 8.57 2.26 15.34
N VAL A 166 9.61 1.44 15.22
CA VAL A 166 10.92 1.71 15.83
C VAL A 166 11.55 2.98 15.24
N GLN A 167 11.47 3.18 13.91
CA GLN A 167 11.99 4.39 13.28
C GLN A 167 11.25 5.65 13.75
N LEU A 168 9.93 5.59 13.87
CA LEU A 168 9.12 6.72 14.32
C LEU A 168 9.41 7.11 15.77
N LYS A 169 9.59 6.14 16.67
CA LYS A 169 10.02 6.38 18.06
C LYS A 169 11.37 7.10 18.14
N ASN A 170 12.30 6.76 17.26
CA ASN A 170 13.61 7.42 17.18
C ASN A 170 13.52 8.81 16.54
N PHE A 171 12.55 9.02 15.64
CA PHE A 171 12.36 10.28 14.94
C PHE A 171 11.76 11.38 15.83
N SER A 172 10.77 11.05 16.67
CA SER A 172 10.11 12.03 17.55
C SER A 172 9.55 11.37 18.82
N THR A 173 9.65 12.06 19.95
CA THR A 173 8.99 11.63 21.21
C THR A 173 7.47 11.78 21.18
N THR A 174 6.93 12.52 20.21
CA THR A 174 5.49 12.69 19.98
C THR A 174 5.07 12.11 18.63
N TRP A 175 5.78 11.06 18.17
CA TRP A 175 5.52 10.45 16.87
C TRP A 175 4.09 9.92 16.75
N GLU A 176 3.48 9.44 17.84
CA GLU A 176 2.11 8.92 17.85
C GLU A 176 1.11 9.97 17.36
N ASN A 177 1.25 11.23 17.81
CA ASN A 177 0.36 12.32 17.40
C ASN A 177 0.47 12.61 15.89
N HIS A 178 1.69 12.52 15.35
CA HIS A 178 1.92 12.70 13.92
C HIS A 178 1.38 11.50 13.13
N ALA A 179 1.63 10.28 13.60
CA ALA A 179 1.14 9.06 13.01
C ALA A 179 -0.40 9.04 12.95
N GLU A 180 -1.08 9.34 14.07
CA GLU A 180 -2.54 9.46 14.14
C GLU A 180 -3.09 10.49 13.14
N LYS A 181 -2.40 11.63 13.01
CA LYS A 181 -2.83 12.66 12.06
C LYS A 181 -2.72 12.18 10.61
N ILE A 182 -1.64 11.49 10.27
CA ILE A 182 -1.41 10.99 8.91
C ILE A 182 -2.29 9.78 8.61
N THR A 183 -2.55 8.88 9.56
CA THR A 183 -3.50 7.77 9.38
C THR A 183 -4.93 8.28 9.24
N THR A 184 -5.30 9.38 9.90
CA THR A 184 -6.60 10.04 9.68
C THR A 184 -6.73 10.60 8.27
N ILE A 185 -5.66 11.19 7.74
CA ILE A 185 -5.62 11.68 6.34
C ILE A 185 -5.71 10.49 5.37
N GLU A 186 -4.93 9.44 5.63
CA GLU A 186 -4.94 8.20 4.85
C GLU A 186 -6.34 7.57 4.83
N ALA A 187 -7.05 7.54 5.96
CA ALA A 187 -8.39 6.95 6.06
C ALA A 187 -9.42 7.63 5.14
N VAL A 188 -9.30 8.94 4.91
CA VAL A 188 -10.15 9.66 3.95
C VAL A 188 -9.81 9.23 2.52
N LEU A 189 -8.52 9.20 2.17
CA LEU A 189 -8.07 8.76 0.85
C LEU A 189 -8.44 7.30 0.58
N TYR A 190 -8.34 6.46 1.60
CA TYR A 190 -8.75 5.06 1.60
C TYR A 190 -10.22 4.93 1.26
N GLN A 191 -11.09 5.67 1.96
CA GLN A 191 -12.52 5.62 1.71
C GLN A 191 -12.88 6.07 0.30
N ASP A 192 -12.23 7.12 -0.21
CA ASP A 192 -12.39 7.56 -1.60
C ASP A 192 -11.97 6.47 -2.59
N TRP A 193 -10.84 5.79 -2.33
CA TRP A 193 -10.36 4.69 -3.15
C TRP A 193 -11.32 3.49 -3.14
N ILE A 194 -11.85 3.10 -1.98
CA ILE A 194 -12.88 2.05 -1.85
C ILE A 194 -14.15 2.42 -2.63
N ASN A 195 -14.58 3.68 -2.56
CA ASN A 195 -15.74 4.16 -3.30
C ASN A 195 -15.51 4.11 -4.82
N ASP A 196 -14.30 4.41 -5.29
CA ASP A 196 -13.96 4.34 -6.71
C ASP A 196 -13.80 2.90 -7.21
N LEU A 197 -13.27 1.99 -6.37
CA LEU A 197 -13.27 0.56 -6.67
C LEU A 197 -14.69 0.03 -6.79
N ALA A 198 -15.58 0.39 -5.86
CA ALA A 198 -16.99 -0.03 -5.87
C ALA A 198 -17.76 0.42 -7.12
N LYS A 199 -17.38 1.54 -7.74
CA LYS A 199 -17.97 2.00 -9.01
C LYS A 199 -17.40 1.27 -10.24
N ALA A 200 -16.24 0.63 -10.10
CA ALA A 200 -15.48 0.01 -11.19
C ALA A 200 -15.73 -1.50 -11.32
N VAL A 201 -16.54 -2.07 -10.41
CA VAL A 201 -16.92 -3.47 -10.35
C VAL A 201 -18.40 -3.66 -10.66
#